data_AF-A0A957DX94-F1
#
_entry.id   AF-A0A957DX94-F1
#
_cell.length_a   1.000
_cell.length_b   1.000
_cell.length_c   1.000
_cell.angle_alpha   90.00
_cell.angle_beta   90.00
_cell.angle_gamma   90.00
#
_symmetry.space_group_name_H-M   'P 1'
#
loop_
_entity.id
_entity.type
_entity.pdbx_description
1 polymer ?
#
loop_
_entity_poly.entity_id
_entity_poly.type
_entity_poly.pdbx_seq_one_letter_code
_entity_poly.pdbx_strand_id
1 'polypeptide(L)'
;MLAEIQEVQIEQTPERFKVVLPVKRRWGLLFLFTVLVLIWVIGLVWGIKYTIVDIALSGERFAFWFTLMLLAWLYIWYRLGKIVWKQWQYYTANREILFIDQERLIIRRPVSFMGVTDAYDMEHVTPFYYFNDKHCLAFFYGSQRIDFGFDLNPDTANKLAMALNEIYFPPLDDEDEDY
;
A
#
# COMPACT_ATOMS: atom_id res chain seq x y z
N MET A 1 24.35 12.24 14.64
CA MET A 1 23.50 11.81 15.77
C MET A 1 22.08 12.30 15.54
N LEU A 2 21.26 11.50 14.83
CA LEU A 2 19.84 11.82 14.60
C LEU A 2 19.05 11.25 15.76
N ALA A 3 18.91 12.07 16.81
CA ALA A 3 18.19 11.74 18.02
C ALA A 3 16.72 11.39 17.68
N GLU A 4 16.32 10.22 18.17
CA GLU A 4 14.95 9.77 18.47
C GLU A 4 13.88 10.83 18.17
N ILE A 5 13.44 10.87 16.91
CA ILE A 5 12.20 11.54 16.56
C ILE A 5 11.12 10.70 17.24
N GLN A 6 10.46 11.27 18.25
CA GLN A 6 9.71 10.66 19.36
C GLN A 6 8.73 9.49 19.08
N GLU A 7 8.56 9.05 17.84
CA GLU A 7 7.70 7.92 17.42
C GLU A 7 8.30 7.06 16.30
N VAL A 8 9.51 7.37 15.82
CA VAL A 8 10.14 6.75 14.63
C VAL A 8 11.44 6.06 15.04
N GLN A 9 11.45 4.72 14.97
CA GLN A 9 12.68 3.96 15.17
C GLN A 9 13.51 4.01 13.88
N ILE A 10 14.66 4.68 13.96
CA ILE A 10 15.63 4.77 12.89
C ILE A 10 16.76 3.78 13.21
N GLU A 11 16.81 2.67 12.48
CA GLU A 11 17.95 1.75 12.52
C GLU A 11 18.89 2.10 11.36
N GLN A 12 20.00 2.79 11.65
CA GLN A 12 21.05 3.05 10.67
C GLN A 12 22.01 1.85 10.62
N THR A 13 22.02 1.14 9.49
CA THR A 13 23.10 0.20 9.13
C THR A 13 23.94 0.88 8.03
N PRO A 14 25.27 0.67 7.93
CA PRO A 14 26.16 1.44 7.04
C PRO A 14 25.73 1.53 5.57
N GLU A 15 24.92 0.58 5.08
CA GLU A 15 24.43 0.52 3.71
C GLU A 15 22.90 0.73 3.60
N ARG A 16 22.14 0.73 4.70
CA ARG A 16 20.66 0.73 4.65
C ARG A 16 20.04 1.56 5.76
N PHE A 17 19.15 2.47 5.36
CA PHE A 17 18.34 3.27 6.27
C PHE A 17 16.97 2.63 6.44
N LYS A 18 16.65 2.21 7.66
CA LYS A 18 15.35 1.63 8.00
C LYS A 18 14.58 2.59 8.90
N VAL A 19 13.45 3.06 8.40
CA VAL A 19 12.53 3.95 9.13
C VAL A 19 11.25 3.18 9.45
N VAL A 20 10.95 3.01 10.73
CA VAL A 20 9.68 2.42 11.17
C VAL A 20 8.71 3.53 11.55
N LEU A 21 7.63 3.67 10.78
CA LEU A 21 6.57 4.65 10.98
C LEU A 21 5.34 3.97 11.62
N PRO A 22 4.86 4.46 12.77
CA PRO A 22 3.60 3.98 13.33
C PRO A 22 2.44 4.49 12.49
N VAL A 23 1.51 3.60 12.12
CA VAL A 23 0.29 3.97 11.41
C VAL A 23 -0.87 3.90 12.40
N LYS A 24 -1.62 5.00 12.56
CA LYS A 24 -2.81 4.98 13.42
C LYS A 24 -3.88 4.12 12.77
N ARG A 25 -4.24 3.04 13.45
CA ARG A 25 -5.27 2.11 12.98
C ARG A 25 -6.64 2.80 13.00
N ARG A 26 -7.21 3.03 11.81
CA ARG A 26 -8.59 3.52 11.64
C ARG A 26 -9.57 2.36 11.83
N TRP A 27 -9.92 2.05 13.08
CA TRP A 27 -10.77 0.92 13.46
C TRP A 27 -12.12 0.86 12.73
N GLY A 28 -12.75 2.00 12.46
CA GLY A 28 -14.01 2.05 11.71
C GLY A 28 -13.87 1.53 10.28
N LEU A 29 -12.82 1.93 9.56
CA LEU A 29 -12.54 1.45 8.21
C LEU A 29 -12.09 -0.01 8.23
N LEU A 30 -11.27 -0.41 9.20
CA LEU A 30 -10.89 -1.81 9.38
C LEU A 30 -12.14 -2.70 9.55
N PHE A 31 -13.07 -2.31 10.42
CA PHE A 31 -14.30 -3.05 10.66
C PHE A 31 -15.15 -3.14 9.39
N LEU A 32 -15.38 -2.01 8.70
CA LEU A 32 -16.11 -1.96 7.45
C LEU A 32 -15.51 -2.88 6.40
N PHE A 33 -14.20 -2.79 6.15
CA PHE A 33 -13.52 -3.64 5.18
C PHE A 33 -13.48 -5.10 5.61
N THR A 34 -13.46 -5.41 6.91
CA THR A 34 -13.55 -6.79 7.40
C THR A 34 -14.91 -7.39 7.06
N VAL A 35 -16.00 -6.65 7.32
CA VAL A 35 -17.36 -7.06 6.94
C VAL A 35 -17.47 -7.23 5.43
N LEU A 36 -16.93 -6.30 4.64
CA LEU A 36 -16.94 -6.41 3.18
C LEU A 36 -16.16 -7.63 2.66
N VAL A 37 -14.99 -7.94 3.24
CA VAL A 37 -14.24 -9.15 2.92
C VAL A 37 -15.05 -10.40 3.25
N LEU A 38 -15.72 -10.45 4.41
CA LEU A 38 -16.57 -11.58 4.78
C LEU A 38 -17.74 -11.76 3.82
N ILE A 39 -18.47 -10.70 3.51
CA ILE A 39 -19.56 -10.72 2.51
C ILE A 39 -19.04 -11.20 1.16
N TRP A 40 -17.87 -10.69 0.74
CA TRP A 40 -17.27 -11.09 -0.52
C TRP A 40 -16.92 -12.57 -0.56
N VAL A 41 -16.25 -13.10 0.47
CA VAL A 41 -15.87 -14.53 0.57
C VAL A 41 -17.11 -15.42 0.59
N ILE A 42 -18.10 -15.08 1.42
CA ILE A 42 -19.35 -15.83 1.53
C ILE A 42 -20.08 -15.83 0.18
N GLY A 43 -20.22 -14.66 -0.45
CA GLY A 43 -20.86 -14.51 -1.75
C GLY A 43 -20.14 -15.25 -2.86
N LEU A 44 -18.80 -15.29 -2.84
CA LEU A 44 -18.00 -16.01 -3.82
C LEU A 44 -18.15 -17.52 -3.67
N VAL A 45 -18.07 -18.05 -2.44
CA VAL A 45 -18.29 -19.48 -2.16
C VAL A 45 -19.71 -19.90 -2.54
N TRP A 46 -20.71 -19.09 -2.16
CA TRP A 46 -22.10 -19.37 -2.47
C TRP A 46 -22.38 -19.29 -3.97
N GLY A 47 -21.87 -18.27 -4.67
CA GLY A 47 -22.03 -18.10 -6.11
C GLY A 47 -21.36 -19.22 -6.93
N ILE A 48 -20.18 -19.69 -6.51
CA ILE A 48 -19.53 -20.87 -7.13
C ILE A 48 -20.39 -22.11 -6.91
N LYS A 49 -20.84 -22.35 -5.67
CA LYS A 49 -21.70 -23.51 -5.35
C LYS A 49 -22.97 -23.48 -6.20
N TYR A 50 -23.66 -22.35 -6.27
CA TYR A 50 -24.89 -22.18 -7.05
C TYR A 50 -24.66 -22.45 -8.54
N THR A 51 -23.61 -21.87 -9.11
CA THR A 51 -23.29 -22.02 -10.54
C THR A 51 -22.99 -23.49 -10.89
N ILE A 52 -22.21 -24.19 -10.06
CA ILE A 52 -21.79 -25.57 -10.33
C ILE A 52 -22.89 -26.58 -9.97
N VAL A 53 -23.43 -26.51 -8.76
CA VAL A 53 -24.33 -27.54 -8.22
C VAL A 53 -25.73 -27.39 -8.75
N ASP A 54 -26.26 -26.16 -8.77
CA ASP A 54 -27.68 -25.94 -9.02
C ASP A 54 -27.99 -25.70 -10.50
N ILE A 55 -27.00 -25.27 -11.30
CA ILE A 55 -27.21 -24.88 -12.70
C ILE A 55 -26.45 -25.76 -13.68
N ALA A 56 -25.13 -25.91 -13.52
CA ALA A 56 -24.36 -26.71 -14.47
C ALA A 56 -24.79 -28.20 -14.45
N LEU A 57 -25.31 -28.70 -13.33
CA LEU A 57 -25.78 -30.08 -13.17
C LEU A 57 -27.30 -30.25 -13.35
N SER A 58 -28.08 -29.18 -13.52
CA SER A 58 -29.56 -29.28 -13.61
C SER A 58 -30.09 -29.83 -14.95
N GLY A 59 -29.23 -29.92 -15.97
CA GLY A 59 -29.59 -30.49 -17.28
C GLY A 59 -30.55 -29.63 -18.10
N GLU A 60 -30.79 -28.37 -17.71
CA GLU A 60 -31.70 -27.49 -18.44
C GLU A 60 -31.13 -27.01 -19.78
N ARG A 61 -32.03 -26.82 -20.76
CA ARG A 61 -31.69 -26.46 -22.14
C ARG A 61 -30.96 -25.10 -22.26
N PHE A 62 -31.13 -24.21 -21.27
CA PHE A 62 -30.45 -22.90 -21.20
C PHE A 62 -29.31 -22.85 -20.17
N ALA A 63 -29.01 -23.97 -19.50
CA ALA A 63 -28.01 -24.02 -18.43
C ALA A 63 -26.63 -23.52 -18.90
N PHE A 64 -26.25 -23.82 -20.14
CA PHE A 64 -24.96 -23.39 -20.69
C PHE A 64 -24.81 -21.86 -20.75
N TRP A 65 -25.76 -21.16 -21.39
CA TRP A 65 -25.72 -19.70 -21.51
C TRP A 65 -25.83 -19.01 -20.15
N PHE A 66 -26.67 -19.53 -19.26
CA PHE A 66 -26.81 -19.00 -17.92
C PHE A 66 -25.54 -19.20 -17.08
N THR A 67 -24.88 -20.36 -17.21
CA THR A 67 -23.58 -20.63 -16.57
C THR A 67 -22.50 -19.67 -17.06
N LEU A 68 -22.43 -19.42 -18.38
CA LEU A 68 -21.48 -18.45 -18.94
C LEU A 68 -21.70 -17.04 -18.37
N MET A 69 -22.96 -16.61 -18.28
CA MET A 69 -23.32 -15.32 -17.68
C MET A 69 -22.92 -15.25 -16.19
N LEU A 70 -23.16 -16.32 -15.44
CA LEU A 70 -22.75 -16.41 -14.02
C LEU A 70 -21.23 -16.43 -13.85
N LEU A 71 -20.49 -17.08 -14.74
CA LEU A 71 -19.03 -17.05 -14.71
C LEU A 71 -18.50 -15.64 -14.98
N ALA A 72 -19.08 -14.91 -15.94
CA ALA A 72 -18.74 -13.51 -16.17
C ALA A 72 -19.06 -12.64 -14.94
N TRP A 73 -20.21 -12.86 -14.30
CA TRP A 73 -20.59 -12.17 -13.07
C TRP A 73 -19.63 -12.48 -11.91
N LEU A 74 -19.28 -13.75 -11.70
CA LEU A 74 -18.31 -14.20 -10.70
C LEU A 74 -16.93 -13.61 -10.95
N TYR A 75 -16.52 -13.47 -12.21
CA TYR A 75 -15.27 -12.81 -12.56
C TYR A 75 -15.27 -11.33 -12.14
N ILE A 76 -16.36 -10.61 -12.40
CA ILE A 76 -16.51 -9.22 -11.94
C ILE A 76 -16.49 -9.16 -10.41
N TRP A 77 -17.21 -10.06 -9.74
CA TRP A 77 -17.25 -10.15 -8.27
C TRP A 77 -15.87 -10.43 -7.67
N TYR A 78 -15.10 -11.32 -8.30
CA TYR A 78 -13.71 -11.61 -7.93
C TYR A 78 -12.81 -10.36 -8.06
N ARG A 79 -12.96 -9.60 -9.16
CA ARG A 79 -12.20 -8.36 -9.38
C ARG A 79 -12.50 -7.31 -8.31
N LEU A 80 -13.76 -7.13 -7.92
CA LEU A 80 -14.15 -6.23 -6.82
C LEU A 80 -13.58 -6.72 -5.48
N GLY A 81 -13.66 -8.02 -5.24
CA GLY A 81 -13.04 -8.68 -4.09
C GLY A 81 -11.56 -8.38 -3.93
N LYS A 82 -10.80 -8.45 -5.03
CA LYS A 82 -9.37 -8.13 -5.03
C LYS A 82 -9.09 -6.71 -4.54
N ILE A 83 -9.95 -5.74 -4.90
CA ILE A 83 -9.83 -4.35 -4.45
C ILE A 83 -10.14 -4.26 -2.95
N VAL A 84 -11.25 -4.85 -2.51
CA VAL A 84 -11.66 -4.89 -1.10
C VAL A 84 -10.58 -5.54 -0.24
N TRP A 85 -10.01 -6.65 -0.71
CA TRP A 85 -8.92 -7.36 -0.05
C TRP A 85 -7.67 -6.50 0.10
N LYS A 86 -7.24 -5.81 -0.97
CA LYS A 86 -6.09 -4.90 -0.92
C LYS A 86 -6.32 -3.76 0.08
N GLN A 87 -7.52 -3.17 0.10
CA GLN A 87 -7.89 -2.13 1.05
C GLN A 87 -7.90 -2.67 2.49
N TRP A 88 -8.46 -3.86 2.72
CA TRP A 88 -8.46 -4.50 4.03
C TRP A 88 -7.04 -4.74 4.55
N GLN A 89 -6.14 -5.26 3.71
CA GLN A 89 -4.73 -5.42 4.07
C GLN A 89 -4.07 -4.10 4.45
N TYR A 90 -4.34 -3.03 3.68
CA TYR A 90 -3.83 -1.71 3.94
C TYR A 90 -4.26 -1.18 5.33
N TYR A 91 -5.55 -1.28 5.68
CA TYR A 91 -6.05 -0.83 6.99
C TYR A 91 -5.68 -1.77 8.15
N THR A 92 -5.28 -3.01 7.87
CA THR A 92 -4.85 -3.98 8.89
C THR A 92 -3.40 -3.74 9.33
N ALA A 93 -2.57 -3.13 8.48
CA ALA A 93 -1.18 -2.82 8.78
C ALA A 93 -1.08 -1.80 9.94
N ASN A 94 -0.24 -2.10 10.92
CA ASN A 94 -0.06 -1.25 12.13
C ASN A 94 1.19 -0.37 12.07
N ARG A 95 2.05 -0.63 11.09
CA ARG A 95 3.31 0.06 10.88
C ARG A 95 3.67 0.02 9.41
N GLU A 96 4.33 1.07 8.97
CA GLU A 96 5.02 1.12 7.70
C GLU A 96 6.52 1.08 7.97
N ILE A 97 7.24 0.25 7.25
CA ILE A 97 8.69 0.13 7.35
C ILE A 97 9.25 0.56 6.01
N LEU A 98 9.94 1.67 6.02
CA LEU A 98 10.69 2.18 4.88
C LEU A 98 12.10 1.60 4.95
N PHE A 99 12.54 0.96 3.89
CA PHE A 99 13.95 0.62 3.69
C PHE A 99 14.44 1.44 2.51
N ILE A 100 15.43 2.29 2.74
CA ILE A 100 16.04 3.12 1.71
C ILE A 100 17.50 2.71 1.58
N ASP A 101 17.90 2.50 0.34
CA ASP A 101 19.25 2.24 -0.13
C ASP A 101 19.52 3.23 -1.29
N GLN A 102 20.77 3.36 -1.75
CA GLN A 102 21.11 4.26 -2.86
C GLN A 102 20.40 3.87 -4.17
N GLU A 103 20.17 2.58 -4.39
CA GLU A 103 19.52 2.07 -5.60
C GLU A 103 18.00 1.90 -5.44
N ARG A 104 17.51 1.64 -4.22
CA ARG A 104 16.15 1.13 -4.02
C ARG A 104 15.46 1.71 -2.80
N LEU A 105 14.19 2.03 -3.00
CA LEU A 105 13.25 2.42 -1.98
C LEU A 105 12.19 1.32 -1.81
N ILE A 106 12.11 0.70 -0.64
CA ILE A 106 11.15 -0.36 -0.34
C ILE A 106 10.23 0.10 0.79
N ILE A 107 8.93 0.10 0.52
CA ILE A 107 7.87 0.36 1.50
C ILE A 107 7.24 -0.97 1.88
N ARG A 108 7.39 -1.37 3.14
CA ARG A 108 6.81 -2.60 3.67
C ARG A 108 5.73 -2.32 4.70
N ARG A 109 4.53 -2.84 4.44
CA ARG A 109 3.37 -2.83 5.33
C ARG A 109 3.12 -4.24 5.87
N PRO A 110 3.76 -4.65 6.98
CA PRO A 110 3.55 -5.98 7.55
C PRO A 110 2.10 -6.14 8.06
N VAL A 111 1.42 -7.16 7.55
CA VAL A 111 0.22 -7.75 8.16
C VAL A 111 0.52 -9.20 8.54
N SER A 112 -0.23 -9.77 9.49
CA SER A 112 0.09 -11.07 10.12
C SER A 112 0.12 -12.27 9.17
N PHE A 113 -0.42 -12.15 7.95
CA PHE A 113 -0.55 -13.27 7.00
C PHE A 113 0.17 -13.06 5.65
N MET A 114 0.15 -11.84 5.09
CA MET A 114 0.81 -11.49 3.82
C MET A 114 1.00 -9.97 3.73
N GLY A 115 2.16 -9.46 4.17
CA GLY A 115 2.51 -8.04 4.08
C GLY A 115 2.52 -7.53 2.64
N VAL A 116 2.15 -6.28 2.44
CA VAL A 116 2.34 -5.60 1.15
C VAL A 116 3.75 -5.02 1.15
N THR A 117 4.53 -5.36 0.13
CA THR A 117 5.86 -4.81 -0.09
C THR A 117 5.86 -4.16 -1.46
N ASP A 118 6.04 -2.85 -1.48
CA ASP A 118 6.21 -2.07 -2.71
C ASP A 118 7.70 -1.70 -2.81
N ALA A 119 8.31 -1.89 -3.98
CA ALA A 119 9.72 -1.57 -4.23
C ALA A 119 9.82 -0.65 -5.44
N TYR A 120 10.66 0.38 -5.31
CA TYR A 120 10.85 1.45 -6.29
C TYR A 120 12.34 1.64 -6.51
N ASP A 121 12.71 1.92 -7.76
CA ASP A 121 14.05 2.33 -8.13
C ASP A 121 14.27 3.80 -7.78
N MET A 122 15.35 4.11 -7.06
CA MET A 122 15.64 5.48 -6.60
C MET A 122 15.84 6.45 -7.77
N GLU A 123 16.28 5.99 -8.94
CA GLU A 123 16.49 6.85 -10.13
C GLU A 123 15.20 7.57 -10.58
N HIS A 124 14.03 7.00 -10.26
CA HIS A 124 12.73 7.54 -10.66
C HIS A 124 11.94 8.15 -9.50
N VAL A 125 12.52 8.18 -8.31
CA VAL A 125 11.90 8.73 -7.11
C VAL A 125 12.21 10.22 -7.03
N THR A 126 11.19 11.05 -6.87
CA THR A 126 11.38 12.48 -6.58
C THR A 126 11.68 12.70 -5.10
N PRO A 127 12.24 13.87 -4.72
CA PRO A 127 12.38 14.25 -3.32
C PRO A 127 11.08 14.08 -2.53
N PHE A 128 11.21 13.62 -1.29
CA PHE A 128 10.09 13.38 -0.39
C PHE A 128 9.49 14.71 0.07
N TYR A 129 8.16 14.78 0.16
CA TYR A 129 7.47 15.97 0.63
C TYR A 129 6.26 15.61 1.49
N TYR A 130 5.82 16.55 2.31
CA TYR A 130 4.58 16.41 3.08
C TYR A 130 3.38 16.81 2.23
N PHE A 131 2.40 15.91 2.14
CA PHE A 131 1.16 16.14 1.41
C PHE A 131 0.02 16.48 2.38
N ASN A 132 -0.32 17.78 2.43
CA ASN A 132 -1.27 18.35 3.38
C ASN A 132 -2.67 17.70 3.31
N ASP A 133 -3.22 17.47 2.11
CA ASP A 133 -4.61 17.02 1.96
C ASP A 133 -4.89 15.66 2.60
N LYS A 134 -3.88 14.78 2.66
CA LYS A 134 -4.00 13.43 3.23
C LYS A 134 -3.21 13.25 4.53
N HIS A 135 -2.53 14.29 5.01
CA HIS A 135 -1.66 14.25 6.18
C HIS A 135 -0.67 13.08 6.15
N CYS A 136 0.09 12.98 5.05
CA CYS A 136 1.05 11.90 4.83
C CYS A 136 2.31 12.41 4.12
N LEU A 137 3.37 11.62 4.13
CA LEU A 137 4.50 11.82 3.24
C LEU A 137 4.18 11.26 1.85
N ALA A 138 4.79 11.85 0.84
CA ALA A 138 4.63 11.42 -0.53
C ALA A 138 5.91 11.63 -1.34
N PHE A 139 6.02 10.87 -2.41
CA PHE A 139 6.94 11.09 -3.52
C PHE A 139 6.25 10.69 -4.82
N PHE A 140 6.78 11.13 -5.95
CA PHE A 140 6.40 10.64 -7.26
C PHE A 140 7.38 9.57 -7.72
N TYR A 141 6.83 8.51 -8.30
CA TYR A 141 7.55 7.52 -9.08
C TYR A 141 7.08 7.61 -10.53
N GLY A 142 7.86 8.31 -11.36
CA GLY A 142 7.40 8.74 -12.68
C GLY A 142 6.14 9.61 -12.58
N SER A 143 5.02 9.15 -13.12
CA SER A 143 3.72 9.87 -13.07
C SER A 143 2.82 9.49 -11.90
N GLN A 144 3.20 8.49 -11.10
CA GLN A 144 2.37 7.99 -10.00
C GLN A 144 2.84 8.55 -8.66
N ARG A 145 1.92 9.15 -7.91
CA ARG A 145 2.19 9.55 -6.53
C ARG A 145 2.07 8.36 -5.60
N ILE A 146 3.10 8.15 -4.78
CA ILE A 146 3.13 7.14 -3.75
C ILE A 146 3.02 7.83 -2.40
N ASP A 147 1.95 7.50 -1.67
CA ASP A 147 1.63 8.06 -0.36
C ASP A 147 2.10 7.07 0.75
N PHE A 148 2.76 7.57 1.81
CA PHE A 148 3.25 6.78 2.96
C PHE A 148 3.31 7.64 4.24
N GLY A 149 3.52 7.03 5.41
CA GLY A 149 3.62 7.74 6.68
C GLY A 149 2.33 8.46 7.07
N PHE A 150 1.19 7.80 6.89
CA PHE A 150 -0.11 8.37 7.21
C PHE A 150 -0.25 8.68 8.70
N ASP A 151 -0.92 9.81 9.00
CA ASP A 151 -1.24 10.26 10.35
C ASP A 151 -0.01 10.65 11.21
N LEU A 152 1.16 10.83 10.59
CA LEU A 152 2.32 11.50 11.20
C LEU A 152 1.97 12.97 11.51
N ASN A 153 2.46 13.48 12.64
CA ASN A 153 2.41 14.92 12.92
C ASN A 153 3.10 15.68 11.76
N PRO A 154 2.48 16.72 11.17
CA PRO A 154 3.08 17.53 10.12
C PRO A 154 4.54 17.94 10.40
N ASP A 155 4.86 18.36 11.63
CA ASP A 155 6.21 18.78 12.00
C ASP A 155 7.20 17.61 11.92
N THR A 156 6.78 16.45 12.41
CA THR A 156 7.54 15.19 12.37
C THR A 156 7.76 14.75 10.92
N ALA A 157 6.70 14.80 10.11
CA ALA A 157 6.76 14.42 8.71
C ALA A 157 7.70 15.34 7.92
N ASN A 158 7.60 16.66 8.10
CA ASN A 158 8.49 17.62 7.45
C ASN A 158 9.95 17.43 7.85
N LYS A 159 10.23 17.22 9.15
CA LYS A 159 11.59 16.91 9.62
C LYS A 159 12.14 15.62 9.01
N LEU A 160 11.30 14.58 8.92
CA LEU A 160 11.69 13.33 8.29
C LEU A 160 11.94 13.51 6.79
N ALA A 161 11.08 14.23 6.07
CA ALA A 161 11.27 14.52 4.66
C ALA A 161 12.57 15.29 4.41
N MET A 162 12.85 16.32 5.21
CA MET A 162 14.11 17.08 5.15
C MET A 162 15.31 16.17 5.38
N ALA A 163 15.32 15.37 6.44
CA ALA A 163 16.42 14.45 6.76
C ALA A 163 16.64 13.39 5.66
N LEU A 164 15.57 12.88 5.05
CA LEU A 164 15.67 11.93 3.94
C LEU A 164 16.21 12.60 2.67
N ASN A 165 15.74 13.80 2.36
CA ASN A 165 16.20 14.53 1.18
C ASN A 165 17.66 14.97 1.29
N GLU A 166 18.11 15.39 2.47
CA GLU A 166 19.52 15.75 2.70
C GLU A 166 20.47 14.56 2.44
N ILE A 167 20.03 13.33 2.73
CA ILE A 167 20.83 12.11 2.55
C ILE A 167 20.77 11.59 1.11
N TYR A 168 19.59 11.58 0.49
CA TYR A 168 19.34 10.86 -0.77
C TYR A 168 19.12 11.77 -1.99
N PHE A 169 18.84 13.05 -1.76
CA PHE A 169 18.62 14.06 -2.79
C PHE A 169 19.39 15.35 -2.44
N PRO A 170 20.72 15.25 -2.24
CA PRO A 170 21.51 16.44 -1.95
C PRO A 170 21.34 17.44 -3.10
N PRO A 171 21.24 18.76 -2.82
CA PRO A 171 21.34 19.75 -3.88
C PRO A 171 22.63 19.46 -4.65
N LEU A 172 22.54 19.39 -5.98
CA LEU A 172 23.74 19.46 -6.80
C LEU A 172 24.35 20.81 -6.46
N ASP A 173 25.54 20.80 -5.85
CA ASP A 173 26.30 22.04 -5.71
C ASP A 173 26.44 22.60 -7.12
N ASP A 174 25.94 23.81 -7.35
CA ASP A 174 26.08 24.57 -8.61
C ASP A 174 27.56 25.00 -8.82
N GLU A 175 28.52 24.14 -8.48
CA GLU A 175 29.95 24.31 -8.66
C GLU A 175 30.39 23.52 -9.89
N ASP A 176 29.89 23.87 -11.08
CA ASP A 176 30.50 23.46 -12.38
C ASP A 176 29.96 24.33 -13.56
N GLU A 177 29.61 25.60 -13.32
CA GLU A 177 29.40 26.60 -14.38
C GLU A 177 30.54 27.63 -14.40
N ASP A 178 31.79 27.16 -14.53
CA ASP A 178 32.93 27.97 -14.97
C ASP A 178 33.48 27.37 -16.28
N TYR A 179 32.88 27.74 -17.42
CA TYR A 179 33.46 27.56 -18.76
C TYR A 179 33.22 28.79 -19.66
#